data_AF-A0A3R7AK12-F1
#
_entry.id   AF-A0A3R7AK12-F1
#
_cell.length_a   1.000
_cell.length_b   1.000
_cell.length_c   1.000
_cell.angle_alpha   90.00
_cell.angle_beta   90.00
_cell.angle_gamma   90.00
#
_symmetry.space_group_name_H-M   'P 1'
#
loop_
_entity.id
_entity.type
_entity.pdbx_description
1 polymer ?
#
loop_
_entity_poly.entity_id
_entity_poly.type
_entity_poly.pdbx_seq_one_letter_code
_entity_poly.pdbx_strand_id
1 'polypeptide(L)'
;MNSTLRPTKRSYPVSFKLHALQLLRMKLKGHYSTAPSVRGTWCTKPHLSFVENQKDDILDYRGNKKRMKISPGGCEIFPDPNGLFEYISEMRVCEGTLRTTHIINTHQLEWLRLYLAGKEDGKGFQWLHRLLQRFCHQHGFSRQKFGHSNQSKAALITVRDEFAEDFHHSYRAFDDEAIYNAVQLKAWMDNEVWTTYLRSFLLPQLSEPSILLLGNFESHVSEESYSIVTD
;
A
#
# COMPACT_ATOMS: atom_id res chain seq x y z
N MET A 1 -12.37 43.94 17.77
CA MET A 1 -13.20 42.82 17.30
C MET A 1 -12.59 41.53 17.81
N ASN A 2 -13.17 40.92 18.85
CA ASN A 2 -12.63 39.70 19.47
C ASN A 2 -12.94 38.50 18.58
N SER A 3 -11.89 37.89 18.02
CA SER A 3 -11.98 36.68 17.21
C SER A 3 -12.41 35.49 18.08
N THR A 4 -13.67 35.10 18.00
CA THR A 4 -14.24 33.90 18.64
C THR A 4 -13.90 32.65 17.82
N LEU A 5 -12.62 32.38 17.63
CA LEU A 5 -12.18 31.07 17.16
C LEU A 5 -12.47 30.05 18.27
N ARG A 6 -13.51 29.23 18.07
CA ARG A 6 -13.79 28.09 18.96
C ARG A 6 -12.51 27.23 18.99
N PRO A 7 -11.94 26.95 20.17
CA PRO A 7 -10.74 26.13 20.26
C PRO A 7 -11.01 24.77 19.61
N THR A 8 -10.06 24.31 18.81
CA THR A 8 -10.12 23.01 18.14
C THR A 8 -10.38 21.93 19.19
N LYS A 9 -11.42 21.09 18.96
CA LYS A 9 -11.72 19.97 19.85
C LYS A 9 -10.52 19.02 19.84
N ARG A 10 -9.70 19.06 20.89
CA ARG A 10 -8.61 18.10 21.07
C ARG A 10 -9.21 16.71 21.20
N SER A 11 -8.76 15.80 20.35
CA SER A 11 -9.13 14.38 20.41
C SER A 11 -8.02 13.62 21.12
N TYR A 12 -8.40 12.66 21.96
CA TYR A 12 -7.48 11.88 22.78
C TYR A 12 -7.62 10.38 22.48
N PRO A 13 -6.55 9.59 22.62
CA PRO A 13 -6.60 8.15 22.43
C PRO A 13 -7.50 7.48 23.47
N VAL A 14 -8.05 6.31 23.15
CA VAL A 14 -8.93 5.54 24.05
C VAL A 14 -8.23 5.21 25.37
N SER A 15 -6.92 4.94 25.36
CA SER A 15 -6.12 4.75 26.58
C SER A 15 -6.19 5.95 27.54
N PHE A 16 -6.15 7.16 26.99
CA PHE A 16 -6.22 8.40 27.76
C PHE A 16 -7.63 8.64 28.30
N LYS A 17 -8.66 8.33 27.51
CA LYS A 17 -10.07 8.41 27.95
C LYS A 17 -10.36 7.43 29.10
N LEU A 18 -9.82 6.21 29.03
CA LEU A 18 -9.89 5.22 30.10
C LEU A 18 -9.23 5.72 31.40
N HIS A 19 -8.04 6.31 31.29
CA HIS A 19 -7.34 6.88 32.43
C HIS A 19 -8.14 8.04 33.07
N ALA A 20 -8.76 8.90 32.24
CA ALA A 20 -9.63 9.98 32.73
C ALA A 20 -10.85 9.44 33.50
N LEU A 21 -11.50 8.38 33.02
CA LEU A 21 -12.61 7.71 33.72
C LEU A 21 -12.16 7.10 35.05
N GLN A 22 -10.96 6.53 35.11
CA GLN A 22 -10.40 5.98 36.35
C GLN A 22 -10.17 7.07 37.40
N LEU A 23 -9.62 8.23 37.00
CA LEU A 23 -9.44 9.37 37.88
C LEU A 23 -10.77 9.95 38.38
N LEU A 24 -11.80 10.05 37.51
CA LEU A 24 -13.14 10.46 37.90
C LEU A 24 -13.76 9.50 38.93
N ARG A 25 -13.61 8.19 38.73
CA ARG A 25 -14.08 7.16 39.66
C ARG A 25 -13.40 7.26 41.02
N MET A 26 -12.10 7.54 41.07
CA MET A 26 -11.36 7.72 42.33
C MET A 26 -11.83 8.98 43.09
N LYS A 27 -12.10 10.07 42.35
CA LYS A 27 -12.60 11.33 42.93
C LYS A 27 -14.00 11.19 43.53
N LEU A 28 -14.90 10.44 42.88
CA LEU A 28 -16.25 10.16 43.40
C LEU A 28 -16.25 9.31 44.67
N LYS A 29 -15.24 8.46 44.86
CA LYS A 29 -15.11 7.56 46.02
C LYS A 29 -14.45 8.21 47.25
N GLY A 30 -14.23 9.53 47.26
CA GLY A 30 -13.71 10.23 48.44
C GLY A 30 -12.23 9.99 48.76
N HIS A 31 -11.46 9.37 47.85
CA HIS A 31 -10.01 9.19 48.01
C HIS A 31 -9.27 10.49 47.63
N TYR A 32 -9.43 11.54 48.44
CA TYR A 32 -8.82 12.86 48.20
C TYR A 32 -7.29 12.86 48.29
N SER A 33 -6.69 11.88 48.99
CA SER A 33 -5.26 11.90 49.34
C SER A 33 -4.35 11.18 48.33
N THR A 34 -4.89 10.33 47.44
CA THR A 34 -4.09 9.51 46.49
C THR A 34 -4.38 9.79 45.01
N ALA A 35 -5.33 10.69 44.69
CA ALA A 35 -5.62 11.05 43.31
C ALA A 35 -4.63 12.11 42.80
N PRO A 36 -3.84 11.85 41.74
CA PRO A 36 -3.00 12.86 41.13
C PRO A 36 -3.86 14.06 40.74
N SER A 37 -3.36 15.27 41.01
CA SER A 37 -4.13 16.48 40.75
C SER A 37 -4.60 16.51 39.28
N VAL A 38 -5.92 16.50 39.07
CA VAL A 38 -6.52 16.64 37.74
C VAL A 38 -6.19 18.03 37.14
N ARG A 39 -5.68 18.95 37.97
CA ARG A 39 -5.22 20.29 37.59
C ARG A 39 -3.90 20.30 36.79
N GLY A 40 -3.13 19.22 36.79
CA GLY A 40 -1.93 19.05 35.96
C GLY A 40 -2.13 18.20 34.70
N THR A 41 -3.29 17.57 34.57
CA THR A 41 -3.64 16.78 33.38
C THR A 41 -4.27 17.70 32.34
N TRP A 42 -3.84 17.59 31.09
CA TRP A 42 -4.24 18.43 29.94
C TRP A 42 -5.71 18.25 29.49
N CYS A 43 -6.64 18.07 30.44
CA CYS A 43 -8.06 17.78 30.24
C CYS A 43 -8.92 19.00 30.58
N THR A 44 -9.65 19.52 29.61
CA THR A 44 -10.63 20.59 29.84
C THR A 44 -11.97 20.02 30.36
N LYS A 45 -12.78 20.83 31.07
CA LYS A 45 -14.13 20.43 31.53
C LYS A 45 -15.03 19.86 30.40
N PRO A 46 -15.07 20.45 29.19
CA PRO A 46 -15.85 19.90 28.08
C PRO A 46 -15.38 18.50 27.64
N HIS A 47 -14.08 18.21 27.75
CA HIS A 47 -13.54 16.90 27.41
C HIS A 47 -13.98 15.82 28.41
N LEU A 48 -14.00 16.14 29.71
CA LEU A 48 -14.47 15.21 30.74
C LEU A 48 -15.96 14.87 30.57
N SER A 49 -16.81 15.86 30.29
CA SER A 49 -18.23 15.64 29.99
C SER A 49 -18.41 14.77 28.74
N PHE A 50 -17.63 14.99 27.68
CA PHE A 50 -17.66 14.15 26.49
C PHE A 50 -17.24 12.70 26.76
N VAL A 51 -16.19 12.50 27.57
CA VAL A 51 -15.71 11.17 27.96
C VAL A 51 -16.71 10.45 28.85
N GLU A 52 -17.38 11.17 29.76
CA GLU A 52 -18.41 10.62 30.64
C GLU A 52 -19.66 10.19 29.86
N ASN A 53 -20.07 10.96 28.86
CA ASN A 53 -21.19 10.60 27.98
C ASN A 53 -20.93 9.35 27.11
N GLN A 54 -19.66 9.00 26.86
CA GLN A 54 -19.26 7.80 26.09
C GLN A 54 -18.67 6.71 26.99
N LYS A 55 -18.88 6.80 28.31
CA LYS A 55 -18.18 5.97 29.30
C LYS A 55 -18.31 4.47 29.02
N ASP A 56 -19.52 4.00 28.75
CA ASP A 56 -19.78 2.57 28.63
C ASP A 56 -19.09 1.99 27.38
N ASP A 57 -19.17 2.70 26.24
CA ASP A 57 -18.45 2.36 25.02
C ASP A 57 -16.91 2.38 25.21
N ILE A 58 -16.40 3.36 25.98
CA ILE A 58 -14.96 3.47 26.27
C ILE A 58 -14.50 2.30 27.13
N LEU A 59 -15.28 1.91 28.14
CA LEU A 59 -14.97 0.82 29.06
C LEU A 59 -15.05 -0.54 28.37
N ASP A 60 -15.97 -0.71 27.42
CA ASP A 60 -16.15 -1.97 26.72
C ASP A 60 -15.15 -2.17 25.56
N TYR A 61 -14.56 -1.09 25.04
CA TYR A 61 -13.67 -1.13 23.88
C TYR A 61 -12.46 -2.10 24.04
N ARG A 62 -12.49 -3.19 23.25
CA ARG A 62 -11.42 -4.21 23.19
C ARG A 62 -10.35 -3.97 22.11
N GLY A 63 -10.52 -2.96 21.26
CA GLY A 63 -9.60 -2.70 20.14
C GLY A 63 -8.27 -2.03 20.54
N ASN A 64 -7.49 -1.62 19.53
CA ASN A 64 -6.23 -0.89 19.76
C ASN A 64 -6.49 0.45 20.49
N LYS A 65 -6.02 0.55 21.73
CA LYS A 65 -6.24 1.70 22.63
C LYS A 65 -5.50 2.98 22.22
N LYS A 66 -4.58 2.90 21.25
CA LYS A 66 -3.93 4.07 20.61
C LYS A 66 -4.87 4.81 19.66
N ARG A 67 -6.00 4.20 19.24
CA ARG A 67 -6.99 4.86 18.39
C ARG A 67 -7.66 6.01 19.11
N MET A 68 -8.03 7.05 18.35
CA MET A 68 -8.68 8.25 18.88
C MET A 68 -10.22 8.12 18.93
N LYS A 69 -10.80 7.22 18.12
CA LYS A 69 -12.24 6.96 18.02
C LYS A 69 -12.54 5.51 18.39
N ILE A 70 -13.66 5.30 19.09
CA ILE A 70 -14.15 3.99 19.54
C ILE A 70 -14.73 3.23 18.36
N SER A 71 -15.65 3.87 17.64
CA SER A 71 -16.10 3.41 16.32
C SER A 71 -15.19 3.97 15.24
N PRO A 72 -14.70 3.16 14.29
CA PRO A 72 -14.27 3.69 13.01
C PRO A 72 -15.46 4.51 12.47
N GLY A 73 -15.24 5.75 12.03
CA GLY A 73 -16.25 6.37 11.18
C GLY A 73 -16.50 5.43 10.02
N GLY A 74 -17.77 5.18 9.68
CA GLY A 74 -18.14 4.20 8.66
C GLY A 74 -17.24 4.35 7.44
N CYS A 75 -16.52 3.28 7.10
CA CYS A 75 -15.86 3.22 5.81
C CYS A 75 -16.98 3.19 4.79
N GLU A 76 -17.06 4.21 3.94
CA GLU A 76 -17.85 4.13 2.71
C GLU A 76 -17.27 2.97 1.88
N ILE A 77 -18.13 2.12 1.35
CA ILE A 77 -17.79 0.96 0.53
C ILE A 77 -18.65 1.04 -0.73
N PHE A 78 -18.12 0.58 -1.86
CA PHE A 78 -18.91 0.45 -3.08
C PHE A 78 -20.02 -0.60 -2.91
N PRO A 79 -21.19 -0.46 -3.58
CA PRO A 79 -22.29 -1.43 -3.51
C PRO A 79 -21.89 -2.81 -3.98
N ASP A 80 -21.07 -2.85 -5.03
CA ASP A 80 -20.49 -4.05 -5.59
C ASP A 80 -18.97 -3.90 -5.70
N PRO A 81 -18.23 -4.27 -4.64
CA PRO A 81 -16.77 -4.25 -4.64
C PRO A 81 -16.17 -5.28 -5.60
N ASN A 82 -16.82 -6.43 -5.78
CA ASN A 82 -16.28 -7.53 -6.58
C ASN A 82 -16.37 -7.22 -8.07
N GLY A 83 -17.54 -6.78 -8.56
CA GLY A 83 -17.67 -6.38 -9.96
C GLY A 83 -16.82 -5.16 -10.31
N LEU A 84 -16.59 -4.24 -9.36
CA LEU A 84 -15.63 -3.15 -9.55
C LEU A 84 -14.18 -3.65 -9.67
N PHE A 85 -13.81 -4.67 -8.88
CA PHE A 85 -12.49 -5.30 -8.98
C PHE A 85 -12.31 -6.01 -10.32
N GLU A 86 -13.27 -6.83 -10.73
CA GLU A 86 -13.26 -7.57 -12.00
C GLU A 86 -13.10 -6.61 -13.19
N TYR A 87 -13.90 -5.55 -13.23
CA TYR A 87 -13.80 -4.53 -14.28
C TYR A 87 -12.46 -3.82 -14.34
N ILE A 88 -11.92 -3.37 -13.20
CA ILE A 88 -10.61 -2.72 -13.18
C ILE A 88 -9.52 -3.71 -13.63
N SER A 89 -9.66 -5.00 -13.27
CA SER A 89 -8.76 -6.06 -13.69
C SER A 89 -8.82 -6.30 -15.20
N GLU A 90 -10.00 -6.49 -15.77
CA GLU A 90 -10.23 -6.68 -17.22
C GLU A 90 -9.66 -5.51 -18.03
N MET A 91 -9.98 -4.28 -17.62
CA MET A 91 -9.49 -3.08 -18.29
C MET A 91 -7.97 -2.96 -18.24
N ARG A 92 -7.30 -3.52 -17.22
CA ARG A 92 -5.83 -3.62 -17.19
C ARG A 92 -5.29 -4.71 -18.10
N VAL A 93 -5.98 -5.84 -18.21
CA VAL A 93 -5.60 -6.92 -19.15
C VAL A 93 -5.63 -6.40 -20.59
N CYS A 94 -6.62 -5.58 -20.94
CA CYS A 94 -6.74 -4.95 -22.26
C CYS A 94 -5.83 -3.71 -22.44
N GLU A 95 -4.97 -3.39 -21.48
CA GLU A 95 -4.12 -2.17 -21.49
C GLU A 95 -4.92 -0.86 -21.67
N GLY A 96 -6.20 -0.88 -21.27
CA GLY A 96 -7.11 0.24 -21.41
C GLY A 96 -6.73 1.41 -20.50
N THR A 97 -6.87 2.63 -21.02
CA THR A 97 -6.64 3.84 -20.22
C THR A 97 -7.76 4.05 -19.20
N LEU A 98 -7.50 3.68 -17.95
CA LEU A 98 -8.44 3.89 -16.85
C LEU A 98 -8.24 5.26 -16.19
N ARG A 99 -9.14 6.20 -16.48
CA ARG A 99 -9.29 7.43 -15.70
C ARG A 99 -10.26 7.18 -14.54
N THR A 100 -9.98 7.79 -13.38
CA THR A 100 -10.88 7.78 -12.21
C THR A 100 -12.32 8.12 -12.61
N THR A 101 -12.50 9.11 -13.49
CA THR A 101 -13.80 9.52 -14.03
C THR A 101 -14.50 8.45 -14.87
N HIS A 102 -13.74 7.65 -15.62
CA HIS A 102 -14.30 6.58 -16.44
C HIS A 102 -14.80 5.45 -15.56
N ILE A 103 -13.99 5.00 -14.59
CA ILE A 103 -14.39 3.98 -13.59
C ILE A 103 -15.66 4.40 -12.84
N ILE A 104 -15.74 5.69 -12.48
CA ILE A 104 -16.88 6.28 -11.78
C ILE A 104 -18.15 6.25 -12.66
N ASN A 105 -18.04 6.61 -13.94
CA ASN A 105 -19.20 6.81 -14.80
C ASN A 105 -19.77 5.51 -15.41
N THR A 106 -18.95 4.48 -15.61
CA THR A 106 -19.39 3.28 -16.37
C THR A 106 -19.97 2.17 -15.50
N HIS A 107 -19.41 1.92 -14.31
CA HIS A 107 -19.73 0.69 -13.59
C HIS A 107 -20.94 0.82 -12.64
N GLN A 108 -21.25 2.02 -12.15
CA GLN A 108 -22.23 2.23 -11.07
C GLN A 108 -22.95 3.58 -11.19
N LEU A 109 -23.36 3.98 -12.40
CA LEU A 109 -23.94 5.30 -12.68
C LEU A 109 -25.14 5.64 -11.78
N GLU A 110 -26.01 4.67 -11.50
CA GLU A 110 -27.23 4.91 -10.72
C GLU A 110 -26.92 5.09 -9.22
N TRP A 111 -26.06 4.22 -8.67
CA TRP A 111 -25.56 4.41 -7.32
C TRP A 111 -24.78 5.71 -7.18
N LEU A 112 -23.96 6.06 -8.18
CA LEU A 112 -23.19 7.30 -8.20
C LEU A 112 -24.10 8.52 -8.13
N ARG A 113 -25.20 8.54 -8.90
CA ARG A 113 -26.19 9.62 -8.89
C ARG A 113 -26.78 9.80 -7.50
N LEU A 114 -27.22 8.71 -6.87
CA LEU A 114 -27.76 8.74 -5.52
C LEU A 114 -26.70 9.16 -4.48
N TYR A 115 -25.48 8.66 -4.63
CA TYR A 115 -24.35 8.99 -3.76
C TYR A 115 -24.00 10.48 -3.84
N LEU A 116 -23.95 11.06 -5.04
CA LEU A 116 -23.64 12.49 -5.23
C LEU A 116 -24.80 13.38 -4.78
N ALA A 117 -26.06 12.96 -4.96
CA ALA A 117 -27.24 13.71 -4.53
C ALA A 117 -27.33 13.88 -3.00
N GLY A 118 -26.79 12.93 -2.22
CA GLY A 118 -26.75 12.99 -0.76
C GLY A 118 -25.55 13.74 -0.17
N LYS A 119 -24.69 14.37 -0.98
CA LYS A 119 -23.46 15.02 -0.52
C LYS A 119 -23.53 16.53 -0.68
N GLU A 120 -22.78 17.24 0.17
CA GLU A 120 -22.60 18.69 0.04
C GLU A 120 -22.03 19.05 -1.34
N ASP A 121 -22.56 20.13 -1.92
CA ASP A 121 -22.19 20.64 -3.24
C ASP A 121 -20.67 20.79 -3.39
N GLY A 122 -20.15 20.28 -4.50
CA GLY A 122 -18.73 20.34 -4.85
C GLY A 122 -17.80 19.39 -4.07
N LYS A 123 -18.27 18.74 -3.00
CA LYS A 123 -17.45 17.79 -2.21
C LYS A 123 -17.64 16.34 -2.63
N GLY A 124 -18.81 15.95 -3.15
CA GLY A 124 -19.15 14.56 -3.48
C GLY A 124 -18.09 13.85 -4.34
N PHE A 125 -17.64 14.48 -5.43
CA PHE A 125 -16.58 13.94 -6.29
C PHE A 125 -15.24 13.77 -5.60
N GLN A 126 -14.87 14.67 -4.68
CA GLN A 126 -13.61 14.55 -3.94
C GLN A 126 -13.64 13.34 -2.98
N TRP A 127 -14.77 13.10 -2.32
CA TRP A 127 -14.97 11.93 -1.47
C TRP A 127 -14.92 10.63 -2.28
N LEU A 128 -15.62 10.61 -3.41
CA LEU A 128 -15.60 9.49 -4.34
C LEU A 128 -14.20 9.17 -4.87
N HIS A 129 -13.42 10.18 -5.22
CA HIS A 129 -12.04 9.99 -5.65
C HIS A 129 -11.19 9.34 -4.55
N ARG A 130 -11.37 9.77 -3.29
CA ARG A 130 -10.68 9.17 -2.14
C ARG A 130 -11.15 7.74 -1.87
N LEU A 131 -12.44 7.46 -2.05
CA LEU A 131 -13.01 6.13 -1.92
C LEU A 131 -12.40 5.18 -2.97
N LEU A 132 -12.35 5.61 -4.24
CA LEU A 132 -11.71 4.82 -5.29
C LEU A 132 -10.21 4.64 -5.06
N GLN A 133 -9.50 5.67 -4.61
CA GLN A 133 -8.07 5.54 -4.27
C GLN A 133 -7.82 4.50 -3.19
N ARG A 134 -8.66 4.45 -2.15
CA ARG A 134 -8.56 3.44 -1.08
C ARG A 134 -8.85 2.05 -1.62
N PHE A 135 -9.90 1.90 -2.42
CA PHE A 135 -10.23 0.64 -3.06
C PHE A 135 -9.05 0.14 -3.92
N CYS A 136 -8.54 0.99 -4.81
CA CYS A 136 -7.38 0.65 -5.62
C CYS A 136 -6.17 0.24 -4.79
N HIS A 137 -5.88 0.97 -3.72
CA HIS A 137 -4.76 0.64 -2.83
C HIS A 137 -4.97 -0.70 -2.10
N GLN A 138 -6.17 -0.97 -1.59
CA GLN A 138 -6.51 -2.23 -0.92
C GLN A 138 -6.37 -3.44 -1.83
N HIS A 139 -6.68 -3.28 -3.12
CA HIS A 139 -6.59 -4.34 -4.13
C HIS A 139 -5.25 -4.37 -4.88
N GLY A 140 -4.26 -3.58 -4.44
CA GLY A 140 -2.92 -3.59 -5.05
C GLY A 140 -2.82 -2.91 -6.42
N PHE A 141 -3.87 -2.20 -6.86
CA PHE A 141 -3.86 -1.47 -8.12
C PHE A 141 -2.94 -0.24 -8.02
N SER A 142 -1.79 -0.32 -8.68
CA SER A 142 -0.85 0.79 -8.80
C SER A 142 -1.09 1.58 -10.08
N ARG A 143 -0.84 2.89 -10.02
CA ARG A 143 -0.88 3.73 -11.23
C ARG A 143 0.43 3.52 -12.00
N GLN A 144 0.32 3.01 -13.22
CA GLN A 144 1.48 2.96 -14.11
C GLN A 144 1.83 4.38 -14.56
N LYS A 145 3.11 4.73 -14.49
CA LYS A 145 3.62 5.96 -15.11
C LYS A 145 3.95 5.61 -16.55
N PHE A 146 3.31 6.30 -17.49
CA PHE A 146 3.64 6.15 -18.90
C PHE A 146 5.06 6.71 -19.13
N GLY A 147 5.95 5.86 -19.62
CA GLY A 147 7.26 6.25 -20.15
C GLY A 147 7.26 6.03 -21.66
N HIS A 148 8.02 6.84 -22.40
CA HIS A 148 8.12 6.72 -23.86
C HIS A 148 8.69 5.37 -24.34
N SER A 149 9.33 4.61 -23.45
CA SER A 149 9.87 3.26 -23.70
C SER A 149 8.89 2.12 -23.37
N ASN A 150 7.69 2.42 -22.88
CA ASN A 150 6.72 1.36 -22.56
C ASN A 150 6.21 0.71 -23.84
N GLN A 151 6.33 -0.62 -23.93
CA GLN A 151 5.73 -1.42 -25.00
C GLN A 151 4.45 -2.10 -24.52
N SER A 152 3.60 -2.51 -25.47
CA SER A 152 2.43 -3.33 -25.15
C SER A 152 2.86 -4.71 -24.67
N LYS A 153 2.05 -5.32 -23.82
CA LYS A 153 2.22 -6.69 -23.35
C LYS A 153 2.32 -7.66 -24.53
N ALA A 154 1.55 -7.44 -25.60
CA ALA A 154 1.62 -8.24 -26.81
C ALA A 154 3.01 -8.16 -27.46
N ALA A 155 3.56 -6.95 -27.65
CA ALA A 155 4.90 -6.78 -28.20
C ALA A 155 5.97 -7.43 -27.32
N LEU A 156 5.86 -7.28 -25.98
CA LEU A 156 6.78 -7.92 -25.05
C LEU A 156 6.68 -9.46 -25.07
N ILE A 157 5.48 -10.02 -25.26
CA ILE A 157 5.28 -11.47 -25.42
C ILE A 157 5.95 -11.95 -26.70
N THR A 158 5.76 -11.24 -27.82
CA THR A 158 6.43 -11.58 -29.08
C THR A 158 7.94 -11.58 -28.93
N VAL A 159 8.53 -10.51 -28.40
CA VAL A 159 9.99 -10.43 -28.17
C VAL A 159 10.48 -11.55 -27.25
N ARG A 160 9.73 -11.87 -26.20
CA ARG A 160 10.05 -12.99 -25.29
C ARG A 160 10.03 -14.33 -26.03
N ASP A 161 9.02 -14.57 -26.85
CA ASP A 161 8.82 -15.85 -27.53
C ASP A 161 9.86 -16.03 -28.65
N GLU A 162 10.17 -14.98 -29.41
CA GLU A 162 11.27 -14.95 -30.38
C GLU A 162 12.62 -15.22 -29.71
N PHE A 163 12.92 -14.53 -28.60
CA PHE A 163 14.13 -14.76 -27.82
C PHE A 163 14.22 -16.20 -27.31
N ALA A 164 13.11 -16.75 -26.79
CA ALA A 164 13.05 -18.12 -26.30
C ALA A 164 13.34 -19.12 -27.44
N GLU A 165 12.75 -18.93 -28.62
CA GLU A 165 13.00 -19.78 -29.79
C GLU A 165 14.48 -19.73 -30.20
N ASP A 166 15.06 -18.54 -30.36
CA ASP A 166 16.46 -18.36 -30.74
C ASP A 166 17.42 -18.94 -29.70
N PHE A 167 17.12 -18.75 -28.41
CA PHE A 167 17.91 -19.27 -27.29
C PHE A 167 17.90 -20.80 -27.30
N HIS A 168 16.72 -21.42 -27.31
CA HIS A 168 16.62 -22.88 -27.32
C HIS A 168 17.21 -23.48 -28.60
N HIS A 169 17.12 -22.80 -29.74
CA HIS A 169 17.76 -23.26 -30.98
C HIS A 169 19.29 -23.26 -30.89
N SER A 170 19.86 -22.16 -30.37
CA SER A 170 21.32 -21.93 -30.28
C SER A 170 21.97 -22.85 -29.26
N TYR A 171 21.26 -23.14 -28.16
CA TYR A 171 21.77 -23.90 -27.03
C TYR A 171 21.17 -25.30 -26.91
N ARG A 172 20.53 -25.82 -27.96
CA ARG A 172 19.90 -27.16 -27.99
C ARG A 172 20.80 -28.34 -27.63
N ALA A 173 22.12 -28.12 -27.60
CA ALA A 173 23.12 -29.13 -27.26
C ALA A 173 23.32 -29.28 -25.74
N PHE A 174 22.80 -28.34 -24.94
CA PHE A 174 22.82 -28.37 -23.49
C PHE A 174 21.51 -28.98 -22.98
N ASP A 175 21.62 -29.83 -21.97
CA ASP A 175 20.45 -30.34 -21.25
C ASP A 175 19.80 -29.21 -20.43
N ASP A 176 18.51 -29.34 -20.14
CA ASP A 176 17.76 -28.34 -19.37
C ASP A 176 18.37 -28.14 -17.97
N GLU A 177 18.97 -29.18 -17.39
CA GLU A 177 19.68 -29.14 -16.11
C GLU A 177 20.97 -28.30 -16.14
N ALA A 178 21.50 -27.99 -17.33
CA ALA A 178 22.68 -27.15 -17.53
C ALA A 178 22.33 -25.66 -17.75
N ILE A 179 21.03 -25.30 -17.74
CA ILE A 179 20.56 -23.92 -17.96
C ILE A 179 20.14 -23.30 -16.62
N TYR A 180 20.88 -22.29 -16.19
CA TYR A 180 20.68 -21.61 -14.91
C TYR A 180 20.22 -20.17 -15.13
N ASN A 181 19.10 -19.80 -14.52
CA ASN A 181 18.56 -18.44 -14.57
C ASN A 181 18.78 -17.74 -13.22
N ALA A 182 19.58 -16.68 -13.22
CA ALA A 182 19.71 -15.78 -12.09
C ALA A 182 19.02 -14.45 -12.43
N VAL A 183 18.06 -14.04 -11.60
CA VAL A 183 17.36 -12.76 -11.75
C VAL A 183 17.48 -11.98 -10.45
N GLN A 184 17.89 -10.72 -10.53
CA GLN A 184 17.85 -9.82 -9.36
C GLN A 184 16.79 -8.75 -9.54
N LEU A 185 15.85 -8.65 -8.60
CA LEU A 185 14.70 -7.73 -8.72
C LEU A 185 15.09 -6.25 -8.65
N LYS A 186 16.11 -5.91 -7.84
CA LYS A 186 16.69 -4.56 -7.68
C LYS A 186 18.02 -4.70 -6.95
N ALA A 187 19.10 -4.92 -7.67
CA ALA A 187 20.42 -4.99 -7.08
C ALA A 187 21.36 -4.04 -7.81
N TRP A 188 22.11 -3.30 -7.03
CA TRP A 188 23.26 -2.55 -7.49
C TRP A 188 24.48 -3.34 -7.00
N MET A 189 25.36 -3.72 -7.93
CA MET A 189 26.63 -4.38 -7.64
C MET A 189 27.71 -3.64 -8.40
N ASP A 190 28.78 -3.25 -7.72
CA ASP A 190 30.00 -2.82 -8.40
C ASP A 190 30.80 -4.05 -8.87
N ASN A 191 31.89 -3.80 -9.61
CA ASN A 191 32.71 -4.85 -10.19
C ASN A 191 33.27 -5.82 -9.13
N GLU A 192 33.57 -5.34 -7.92
CA GLU A 192 34.15 -6.18 -6.85
C GLU A 192 33.09 -7.12 -6.27
N VAL A 193 31.90 -6.59 -5.97
CA VAL A 193 30.76 -7.39 -5.50
C VAL A 193 30.32 -8.38 -6.57
N TRP A 194 30.27 -7.96 -7.84
CA TRP A 194 29.92 -8.80 -8.97
C TRP A 194 30.92 -9.96 -9.16
N THR A 195 32.22 -9.65 -9.15
CA THR A 195 33.28 -10.67 -9.26
C THR A 195 33.19 -11.68 -8.13
N THR A 196 32.96 -11.21 -6.90
CA THR A 196 32.82 -12.07 -5.73
C THR A 196 31.58 -12.95 -5.83
N TYR A 197 30.45 -12.39 -6.29
CA TYR A 197 29.23 -13.14 -6.50
C TYR A 197 29.40 -14.26 -7.52
N LEU A 198 29.98 -13.94 -8.69
CA LEU A 198 30.24 -14.93 -9.73
C LEU A 198 31.19 -16.03 -9.25
N ARG A 199 32.36 -15.67 -8.72
CA ARG A 199 33.41 -16.65 -8.39
C ARG A 199 33.14 -17.45 -7.12
N SER A 200 32.59 -16.81 -6.10
CA SER A 200 32.47 -17.42 -4.76
C SER A 200 31.08 -17.98 -4.48
N PHE A 201 30.04 -17.55 -5.19
CA PHE A 201 28.67 -18.00 -4.93
C PHE A 201 28.05 -18.76 -6.11
N LEU A 202 28.22 -18.26 -7.33
CA LEU A 202 27.60 -18.85 -8.52
C LEU A 202 28.42 -20.02 -9.07
N LEU A 203 29.71 -19.81 -9.33
CA LEU A 203 30.62 -20.79 -9.92
C LEU A 203 30.67 -22.13 -9.15
N PRO A 204 30.71 -22.17 -7.80
CA PRO A 204 30.74 -23.44 -7.08
C PRO A 204 29.46 -24.26 -7.20
N GLN A 205 28.37 -23.67 -7.69
CA GLN A 205 27.10 -24.37 -7.93
C GLN A 205 26.96 -24.89 -9.37
N LEU A 206 27.93 -24.59 -10.24
CA LEU A 206 27.97 -25.07 -11.62
C LEU A 206 28.90 -26.28 -11.69
N SER A 207 28.38 -27.44 -12.05
CA SER A 207 29.14 -28.71 -12.11
C SER A 207 29.63 -29.09 -13.51
N GLU A 208 29.02 -28.52 -14.56
CA GLU A 208 29.24 -28.87 -15.98
C GLU A 208 29.26 -27.59 -16.83
N PRO A 209 29.72 -27.61 -18.11
CA PRO A 209 29.55 -26.47 -19.01
C PRO A 209 28.07 -26.06 -19.01
N SER A 210 27.79 -24.88 -18.45
CA SER A 210 26.45 -24.42 -18.09
C SER A 210 26.17 -23.06 -18.71
N ILE A 211 24.91 -22.77 -19.01
CA ILE A 211 24.48 -21.48 -19.55
C ILE A 211 23.85 -20.66 -18.43
N LEU A 212 24.30 -19.41 -18.31
CA LEU A 212 23.79 -18.46 -17.34
C LEU A 212 22.92 -17.41 -18.03
N LEU A 213 21.63 -17.40 -17.71
CA LEU A 213 20.71 -16.33 -18.06
C LEU A 213 20.66 -15.33 -16.90
N LEU A 214 21.24 -14.15 -17.10
CA LEU A 214 21.34 -13.10 -16.08
C LEU A 214 20.31 -11.99 -16.35
N GLY A 215 19.18 -12.03 -15.63
CA GLY A 215 18.11 -11.04 -15.77
C GLY A 215 18.27 -9.83 -14.85
N ASN A 216 18.13 -8.62 -15.41
CA ASN A 216 18.12 -7.33 -14.69
C ASN A 216 19.46 -6.95 -14.02
N PHE A 217 20.58 -7.41 -14.57
CA PHE A 217 21.95 -7.02 -14.18
C PHE A 217 22.56 -5.92 -15.08
N GLU A 218 21.94 -5.67 -16.24
CA GLU A 218 22.47 -4.83 -17.33
C GLU A 218 22.74 -3.38 -16.96
N SER A 219 22.05 -2.80 -15.98
CA SER A 219 22.24 -1.38 -15.64
C SER A 219 23.49 -1.09 -14.81
N HIS A 220 24.19 -2.11 -14.29
CA HIS A 220 25.20 -1.94 -13.25
C HIS A 220 26.49 -2.76 -13.42
N VAL A 221 26.61 -3.57 -14.47
CA VAL A 221 27.80 -4.40 -14.74
C VAL A 221 28.62 -3.76 -15.88
N SER A 222 29.92 -3.46 -15.65
CA SER A 222 30.80 -2.84 -16.65
C SER A 222 31.20 -3.81 -17.77
N GLU A 223 31.67 -3.32 -18.92
CA GLU A 223 32.21 -4.18 -19.99
C GLU A 223 33.34 -5.10 -19.49
N GLU A 224 34.22 -4.60 -18.61
CA GLU A 224 35.30 -5.41 -18.01
C GLU A 224 34.76 -6.54 -17.11
N SER A 225 33.52 -6.41 -16.63
CA SER A 225 32.90 -7.42 -15.77
C SER A 225 32.28 -8.57 -16.56
N TYR A 226 31.99 -8.38 -17.84
CA TYR A 226 31.51 -9.46 -18.73
C TYR A 226 32.63 -10.44 -19.09
N SER A 227 33.88 -9.98 -19.19
CA SER A 227 35.02 -10.86 -19.49
C SER A 227 35.29 -11.89 -18.39
N ILE A 228 34.86 -11.61 -17.15
CA ILE A 228 35.03 -12.50 -15.99
C ILE A 228 34.19 -13.77 -16.12
N VAL A 229 33.09 -13.73 -16.89
CA VAL A 229 32.25 -14.91 -17.15
C VAL A 229 32.86 -15.81 -18.23
N THR A 230 33.69 -15.23 -19.11
CA THR A 230 34.28 -15.92 -20.27
C THR A 230 35.71 -16.43 -20.05
N ASP A 231 36.37 -15.97 -18.98
CA ASP A 231 37.72 -16.40 -18.54
C ASP A 231 37.65 -17.66 -17.64
#